data_AF-A0A5D0NIE9-F1
#
_entry.id   AF-A0A5D0NIE9-F1
#
_cell.length_a   1.000
_cell.length_b   1.000
_cell.length_c   1.000
_cell.angle_alpha   90.00
_cell.angle_beta   90.00
_cell.angle_gamma   90.00
#
_symmetry.space_group_name_H-M   'P 1'
#
loop_
_entity.id
_entity.type
_entity.pdbx_description
1 polymer ?
#
loop_
_entity_poly.entity_id
_entity_poly.type
_entity_poly.pdbx_seq_one_letter_code
_entity_poly.pdbx_strand_id
1 'polypeptide(L)' 'MTLDFGTYEMYRNNGVFIIAERDGPVVCAFYAPSDLGPGWWRGHVFGKSQCLFLPDLDPPEVAARFMSRR' A
#
# COMPACT_ATOMS: atom_id res chain seq x y z
N MET A 1 11.48 -3.63 7.62
CA MET A 1 11.45 -2.22 8.08
C MET A 1 10.01 -1.87 8.33
N THR A 2 9.68 -1.33 9.51
CA THR A 2 8.31 -0.99 9.91
C THR A 2 8.20 0.54 10.00
N LEU A 3 7.16 1.11 9.40
CA LEU A 3 6.84 2.55 9.50
C LEU A 3 5.55 2.72 10.29
N ASP A 4 5.56 3.62 11.27
CA ASP A 4 4.43 3.91 12.15
C ASP A 4 3.62 5.11 11.65
N PHE A 5 2.32 4.92 11.44
CA PHE A 5 1.38 5.99 11.05
C PHE A 5 0.33 6.22 12.14
N GLY A 6 0.69 6.00 13.41
CA GLY A 6 -0.21 6.10 14.56
C GLY A 6 -1.05 4.84 14.76
N THR A 7 -2.10 4.66 13.95
CA THR A 7 -3.03 3.50 14.06
C THR A 7 -2.61 2.31 13.19
N TYR A 8 -1.74 2.56 12.21
CA TYR A 8 -1.33 1.57 11.23
C TYR A 8 0.17 1.35 11.23
N GLU A 9 0.55 0.11 10.96
CA GLU A 9 1.92 -0.31 10.73
C GLU A 9 2.09 -0.70 9.26
N MET A 10 3.22 -0.29 8.67
CA MET A 10 3.58 -0.69 7.33
C MET A 10 4.75 -1.66 7.35
N TYR A 11 4.58 -2.79 6.69
CA TYR A 11 5.59 -3.83 6.52
C TYR A 11 6.10 -3.84 5.08
N ARG A 12 7.39 -4.09 4.89
CA ARG A 12 8.03 -4.20 3.57
C ARG A 12 8.77 -5.53 3.43
N ASN A 13 8.47 -6.28 2.37
CA ASN A 13 9.22 -7.48 1.99
C ASN A 13 9.25 -7.63 0.46
N ASN A 14 10.43 -7.82 -0.15
CA ASN A 14 10.61 -8.05 -1.59
C ASN A 14 9.83 -7.09 -2.51
N GLY A 15 9.79 -5.79 -2.18
CA GLY A 15 9.09 -4.77 -2.97
C GLY A 15 7.56 -4.77 -2.82
N VAL A 16 7.02 -5.66 -1.98
CA VAL A 16 5.63 -5.64 -1.51
C VAL A 16 5.56 -4.87 -0.21
N PHE A 17 4.57 -4.00 -0.11
CA PHE A 17 4.25 -3.20 1.06
C PHE A 17 2.87 -3.60 1.57
N ILE A 18 2.76 -3.84 2.87
CA ILE A 18 1.53 -4.23 3.54
C ILE A 18 1.24 -3.19 4.60
N ILE A 19 0.00 -2.74 4.71
CA ILE A 19 -0.49 -1.86 5.77
C ILE A 19 -1.49 -2.66 6.60
N ALA A 20 -1.26 -2.71 7.91
CA ALA A 20 -2.15 -3.34 8.87
C ALA A 20 -2.45 -2.37 10.01
N GLU A 21 -3.60 -2.54 10.66
CA GLU A 21 -3.82 -1.93 11.98
C GLU A 21 -2.87 -2.58 13.00
N ARG A 22 -2.33 -1.80 13.95
CA ARG A 22 -1.30 -2.27 14.91
C ARG A 22 -1.67 -3.56 15.65
N ASP A 23 -2.94 -3.75 15.95
CA ASP A 23 -3.49 -4.96 16.58
C ASP A 23 -4.70 -5.53 15.81
N GLY A 24 -4.76 -5.27 14.50
CA GLY A 24 -5.96 -5.52 13.69
C GLY A 24 -5.67 -6.11 12.31
N PRO A 25 -6.65 -6.09 11.39
CA PRO A 25 -6.51 -6.74 10.09
C PRO A 25 -5.57 -5.97 9.14
N VAL A 26 -5.12 -6.67 8.10
CA VAL A 26 -4.50 -6.04 6.93
C VAL A 26 -5.54 -5.19 6.21
N VAL A 27 -5.24 -3.90 6.05
CA VAL A 27 -6.14 -2.95 5.41
C VAL A 27 -5.77 -2.71 3.94
N CYS A 28 -4.50 -2.85 3.59
CA CYS A 28 -4.03 -2.60 2.22
C CYS A 28 -2.73 -3.35 1.93
N ALA A 29 -2.53 -3.75 0.68
CA ALA A 29 -1.24 -4.22 0.18
C ALA A 29 -0.97 -3.62 -1.20
N PHE A 30 0.26 -3.20 -1.45
CA PHE A 30 0.67 -2.64 -2.74
C PHE A 30 2.09 -3.04 -3.13
N TYR A 31 2.37 -3.08 -4.42
CA TYR A 31 3.65 -3.50 -4.99
C TYR A 31 3.90 -2.80 -6.32
N ALA A 32 5.15 -2.76 -6.75
CA ALA A 32 5.54 -2.29 -8.08
C ALA A 32 5.54 -3.48 -9.06
N PRO A 33 4.51 -3.66 -9.90
CA PRO A 33 4.48 -4.71 -10.93
C PRO A 33 5.64 -4.58 -11.92
N SER A 34 6.32 -5.69 -12.20
CA SER A 34 7.41 -5.74 -13.18
C SER A 34 6.93 -5.55 -14.62
N ASP A 35 5.65 -5.81 -14.91
CA ASP A 35 5.02 -5.75 -16.22
C ASP A 35 4.51 -4.36 -16.62
N LEU A 36 4.34 -3.42 -15.68
CA LEU A 36 3.89 -2.05 -15.96
C LEU A 36 5.03 -1.06 -16.17
N GLY A 37 6.28 -1.52 -16.10
CA GLY A 37 7.47 -0.68 -16.12
C GLY A 37 7.70 0.06 -14.79
N PRO A 38 8.89 0.64 -14.61
CA PRO A 38 9.21 1.42 -13.42
C PRO A 38 8.24 2.60 -13.27
N GLY A 39 7.76 2.82 -12.05
CA GLY A 39 6.97 3.99 -11.69
C GLY A 39 5.46 3.81 -11.63
N TRP A 40 4.97 2.57 -11.55
CA TRP A 40 3.57 2.27 -11.26
C TRP A 40 3.44 1.37 -10.03
N TRP A 41 2.55 1.75 -9.12
CA TRP A 41 2.15 0.97 -7.97
C TRP A 41 0.79 0.35 -8.21
N ARG A 42 0.67 -0.94 -7.92
CA ARG A 42 -0.59 -1.67 -7.92
C ARG A 42 -0.92 -2.06 -6.50
N GLY A 43 -2.18 -1.89 -6.08
CA GLY A 43 -2.57 -2.28 -4.72
C GLY A 43 -4.03 -2.64 -4.55
N HIS A 44 -4.27 -3.37 -3.48
CA HIS A 44 -5.56 -3.88 -3.03
C HIS A 44 -5.87 -3.31 -1.66
N VAL A 45 -7.11 -2.86 -1.47
CA VAL A 45 -7.60 -2.33 -0.20
C VAL A 45 -8.74 -3.23 0.28
N PHE A 46 -8.67 -3.66 1.54
CA PHE A 46 -9.70 -4.49 2.14
C PHE A 46 -11.07 -3.80 2.04
N GLY A 47 -12.09 -4.56 1.64
CA GLY A 47 -13.45 -4.04 1.43
C GLY A 47 -13.64 -3.22 0.14
N LYS A 48 -12.62 -3.08 -0.72
CA LYS A 48 -12.75 -2.43 -2.04
C LYS A 48 -12.44 -3.41 -3.15
N SER A 49 -13.35 -3.49 -4.12
CA SER A 49 -13.13 -4.29 -5.34
C SER A 49 -12.12 -3.66 -6.30
N GLN A 50 -11.80 -2.37 -6.13
CA GLN A 50 -10.89 -1.66 -7.03
C GLN A 50 -9.41 -1.90 -6.67
N CYS A 51 -8.68 -2.29 -7.71
CA CYS A 51 -7.24 -2.21 -7.77
C CYS A 51 -6.87 -0.78 -8.21
N LEU A 52 -6.13 -0.01 -7.40
CA LEU A 52 -5.65 1.31 -7.83
C LEU A 52 -4.26 1.18 -8.46
N PHE A 53 -4.04 2.02 -9.47
CA PHE A 53 -2.75 2.25 -10.11
C PHE A 53 -2.31 3.66 -9.79
N LEU A 54 -1.17 3.81 -9.11
CA LEU A 54 -0.61 5.12 -8.73
C LEU A 54 0.77 5.30 -9.38
N PRO A 55 1.14 6.54 -9.78
CA PRO A 55 2.47 6.82 -10.31
C PRO A 55 3.54 6.70 -9.21
N ASP A 56 4.82 6.81 -9.60
CA ASP A 56 6.04 6.64 -8.78
C ASP A 56 6.16 7.59 -7.58
N LEU A 57 5.28 7.41 -6.60
CA LEU A 57 5.29 8.12 -5.34
C LEU A 57 6.07 7.31 -4.30
N ASP A 58 6.57 7.99 -3.27
CA ASP A 58 7.16 7.33 -2.12
C ASP A 58 6.15 6.37 -1.47
N PRO A 59 6.55 5.17 -0.99
CA PRO A 59 5.62 4.19 -0.45
C PRO A 59 4.66 4.70 0.65
N PRO A 60 5.08 5.59 1.57
CA PRO A 60 4.17 6.24 2.51
C PRO A 60 3.06 7.07 1.84
N GLU A 61 3.35 7.75 0.72
CA GLU A 61 2.35 8.55 0.00
C GLU A 61 1.39 7.65 -0.78
N VAL A 62 1.90 6.58 -1.40
CA VAL A 62 1.08 5.53 -2.03
C VAL A 62 0.08 4.96 -1.03
N ALA A 63 0.57 4.59 0.15
CA ALA A 63 -0.24 4.12 1.27
C ALA A 63 -1.35 5.11 1.66
N ALA A 64 -0.99 6.39 1.84
CA ALA A 64 -1.96 7.43 2.16
C ALA A 64 -3.06 7.54 1.08
N ARG A 65 -2.70 7.48 -0.21
CA ARG A 65 -3.65 7.54 -1.33
C ARG A 65 -4.58 6.33 -1.41
N PHE A 66 -4.07 5.12 -1.17
CA PHE A 66 -4.90 3.91 -1.09
C PHE A 66 -5.95 4.01 0.02
N MET A 67 -5.57 4.58 1.15
CA MET A 67 -6.43 4.76 2.31
C MET A 67 -7.37 5.98 2.19
N SER A 68 -7.03 7.01 1.40
CA SER A 68 -7.77 8.28 1.38
C SER A 68 -9.07 8.27 0.57
N ARG A 69 -9.33 7.27 -0.29
CA ARG A 69 -10.56 7.23 -1.10
C ARG A 69 -11.72 6.60 -0.31
N ARG A 70 -12.51 7.41 0.38
CA ARG A 70 -13.88 7.03 0.79
C ARG A 70 -14.83 7.12 -0.40
#